data_AF-A0A2E9WAY8-F1
#
_entry.id   AF-A0A2E9WAY8-F1
#
_cell.length_a   1.000
_cell.length_b   1.000
_cell.length_c   1.000
_cell.angle_alpha   90.00
_cell.angle_beta   90.00
_cell.angle_gamma   90.00
#
_symmetry.space_group_name_H-M   'P 1'
#
loop_
_entity.id
_entity.type
_entity.pdbx_description
1 polymer ?
#
loop_
_entity_poly.entity_id
_entity_poly.type
_entity_poly.pdbx_seq_one_letter_code
_entity_poly.pdbx_strand_id
1 'polypeptide(L)'
;MKNNKATFSKYLVSGVAALALTAGMATGASAAENGKFRVGIVTFLSGAAAGPFGVPSANAAKVLVEALNKGELPAPYDKMGINGVEIEAVIIDEAGGATKQVEEYRNLVQRQKVDAVIGYVSSGDCLAIAPVAEELKTFTIAYDCGTPRLFADNADAQYMFRTGLDASVDNIGAARYLVATRPDVTRLSGIQQNYSWGQDSWADFTAAAAKLLPESEIVEEQFPKIYQGQYGAEISALSVKRPEIVHSSFWGGDMEALVLQANARGLLEDATGLLTCGEASFATYKDQAPNGMIIGARGPFGAFAPDNALNTWFKGAYTAAYDLDPVYPATKMAQAILGLKFAAENSGVTDKEIPTAEQLASGIKGATFESVSGTVEMARANGHQAMQGITYGEYHYEGDKASIVNKVSFSGECVTPPEGVSAAEWIAEGFPGAQCN
;
A
#
# COMPACT_ATOMS: atom_id res chain seq x y z
N MET A 1 56.92 -59.83 34.62
CA MET A 1 56.85 -60.28 36.03
C MET A 1 56.86 -59.07 36.95
N LYS A 2 55.99 -59.02 37.97
CA LYS A 2 55.95 -58.10 39.14
C LYS A 2 55.94 -56.57 38.83
N ASN A 3 54.82 -55.84 38.95
CA ASN A 3 54.01 -55.44 40.13
C ASN A 3 54.72 -54.60 41.22
N ASN A 4 54.23 -53.35 41.37
CA ASN A 4 53.86 -52.61 42.59
C ASN A 4 53.04 -51.38 42.10
N LYS A 5 51.79 -51.05 42.48
CA LYS A 5 51.09 -50.94 43.79
C LYS A 5 51.85 -50.02 44.78
N ALA A 6 51.30 -49.11 45.58
CA ALA A 6 49.92 -48.72 45.96
C ALA A 6 49.97 -47.37 46.76
N THR A 7 48.92 -46.60 47.12
CA THR A 7 47.57 -46.20 46.61
C THR A 7 47.06 -45.04 47.53
N PHE A 8 45.98 -44.30 47.18
CA PHE A 8 45.24 -43.31 48.02
C PHE A 8 45.91 -41.92 48.24
N SER A 9 45.19 -40.82 48.56
CA SER A 9 43.76 -40.66 48.95
C SER A 9 43.09 -39.38 48.40
N LYS A 10 41.75 -39.40 48.38
CA LYS A 10 40.85 -38.27 48.16
C LYS A 10 40.95 -37.23 49.29
N TYR A 11 40.81 -35.94 48.97
CA TYR A 11 40.10 -35.00 49.84
C TYR A 11 39.16 -34.11 49.01
N LEU A 12 37.89 -34.12 49.42
CA LEU A 12 36.79 -33.43 48.78
C LEU A 12 36.06 -32.67 49.90
N VAL A 13 36.31 -31.36 50.03
CA VAL A 13 35.61 -30.48 50.98
C VAL A 13 35.41 -29.13 50.29
N SER A 14 34.32 -29.00 49.52
CA SER A 14 33.85 -27.71 49.00
C SER A 14 32.78 -27.16 49.93
N GLY A 15 33.17 -26.25 50.83
CA GLY A 15 32.30 -25.63 51.83
C GLY A 15 31.78 -24.25 51.43
N VAL A 16 30.57 -24.24 50.87
CA VAL A 16 29.47 -23.24 50.96
C VAL A 16 29.78 -21.78 51.42
N ALA A 17 29.27 -20.85 50.57
CA ALA A 17 28.76 -19.49 50.83
C ALA A 17 29.68 -18.28 51.04
N ALA A 18 29.58 -17.34 50.09
CA ALA A 18 29.16 -15.96 50.37
C ALA A 18 28.36 -15.40 49.17
N LEU A 19 27.24 -14.71 49.42
CA LEU A 19 26.49 -13.99 48.38
C LEU A 19 27.22 -12.70 48.01
N ALA A 20 27.22 -12.36 46.72
CA ALA A 20 27.35 -10.98 46.26
C ALA A 20 26.31 -10.75 45.15
N LEU A 21 25.23 -10.02 45.45
CA LEU A 21 24.38 -9.49 44.40
C LEU A 21 25.13 -8.35 43.71
N THR A 22 25.35 -8.49 42.41
CA THR A 22 25.58 -7.35 41.51
C THR A 22 24.51 -7.39 40.43
N ALA A 23 23.38 -6.73 40.70
CA ALA A 23 22.51 -6.25 39.64
C ALA A 23 23.30 -5.19 38.85
N GLY A 24 23.40 -5.37 37.53
CA GLY A 24 24.31 -4.58 36.71
C GLY A 24 23.99 -4.68 35.24
N MET A 25 22.94 -3.96 34.83
CA MET A 25 22.64 -3.54 33.46
C MET A 25 22.56 -4.62 32.39
N ALA A 26 21.33 -4.89 31.94
CA ALA A 26 21.14 -5.27 30.54
C ALA A 26 21.68 -4.13 29.67
N THR A 27 22.74 -4.39 28.91
CA THR A 27 23.02 -3.65 27.68
C THR A 27 21.86 -3.99 26.75
N GLY A 28 20.93 -3.08 26.46
CA GLY A 28 21.22 -1.73 26.00
C GLY A 28 21.28 -1.82 24.48
N ALA A 29 20.28 -1.24 23.81
CA ALA A 29 20.04 -1.44 22.39
C ALA A 29 21.34 -1.28 21.58
N SER A 30 21.60 -2.23 20.68
CA SER A 30 22.64 -2.04 19.67
C SER A 30 22.12 -1.03 18.66
N ALA A 31 22.31 0.25 18.95
CA ALA A 31 22.19 1.29 17.94
C ALA A 31 23.00 0.88 16.70
N ALA A 32 22.51 1.22 15.50
CA ALA A 32 23.28 1.03 14.28
C ALA A 32 24.69 1.65 14.45
N GLU A 33 25.73 1.00 13.92
CA GLU A 33 27.15 1.40 14.14
C GLU A 33 27.47 2.85 13.71
N ASN A 34 26.57 3.50 12.97
CA ASN A 34 26.68 4.89 12.50
C ASN A 34 25.70 5.88 13.16
N GLY A 35 24.82 5.45 14.08
CA GLY A 35 23.87 6.32 14.78
C GLY A 35 22.73 6.89 13.92
N LYS A 36 22.40 6.26 12.79
CA LYS A 36 21.28 6.65 11.91
C LYS A 36 20.12 5.67 11.98
N PHE A 37 18.90 6.15 11.75
CA PHE A 37 17.72 5.31 11.57
C PHE A 37 17.69 4.79 10.12
N ARG A 38 17.92 3.50 9.92
CA ARG A 38 18.05 2.88 8.60
C ARG A 38 16.71 2.34 8.12
N VAL A 39 16.25 2.81 6.96
CA VAL A 39 14.99 2.36 6.34
C VAL A 39 15.27 1.66 5.02
N GLY A 40 14.88 0.39 4.90
CA GLY A 40 14.82 -0.30 3.61
C GLY A 40 13.61 0.18 2.82
N ILE A 41 13.80 0.88 1.71
CA ILE A 41 12.73 1.29 0.79
C ILE A 41 12.73 0.32 -0.40
N VAL A 42 11.72 -0.52 -0.54
CA VAL A 42 11.64 -1.52 -1.62
C VAL A 42 10.52 -1.15 -2.60
N THR A 43 10.88 -0.95 -3.87
CA THR A 43 9.92 -0.64 -4.92
C THR A 43 10.51 -0.88 -6.31
N PHE A 44 9.70 -0.90 -7.36
CA PHE A 44 10.17 -1.13 -8.73
C PHE A 44 11.04 0.03 -9.24
N LEU A 45 12.34 -0.22 -9.38
CA LEU A 45 13.27 0.67 -10.07
C LEU A 45 13.52 0.23 -11.52
N SER A 46 13.16 -1.02 -11.85
CA SER A 46 13.17 -1.55 -13.22
C SER A 46 11.91 -2.38 -13.54
N GLY A 47 11.72 -2.71 -14.81
CA GLY A 47 10.53 -3.45 -15.29
C GLY A 47 9.28 -2.58 -15.48
N ALA A 48 8.17 -3.22 -15.87
CA ALA A 48 6.95 -2.53 -16.31
C ALA A 48 6.24 -1.70 -15.22
N ALA A 49 6.44 -2.04 -13.94
CA ALA A 49 5.88 -1.30 -12.81
C ALA A 49 6.74 -0.09 -12.36
N ALA A 50 7.96 0.07 -12.89
CA ALA A 50 8.87 1.13 -12.45
C ALA A 50 8.35 2.53 -12.81
N GLY A 51 7.95 2.77 -14.05
CA GLY A 51 7.35 4.05 -14.48
C GLY A 51 6.07 4.43 -13.69
N PRO A 52 5.03 3.57 -13.67
CA PRO A 52 3.74 3.93 -13.08
C PRO A 52 3.68 3.88 -11.54
N PHE A 53 4.52 3.08 -10.88
CA PHE A 53 4.51 2.96 -9.41
C PHE A 53 5.86 3.33 -8.78
N GLY A 54 6.91 2.57 -9.10
CA GLY A 54 8.06 2.51 -8.21
C GLY A 54 9.03 3.68 -8.32
N VAL A 55 9.22 4.27 -9.50
CA VAL A 55 9.97 5.53 -9.65
C VAL A 55 9.23 6.68 -8.96
N PRO A 56 7.90 6.90 -9.16
CA PRO A 56 7.13 7.85 -8.36
C PRO A 56 7.27 7.66 -6.84
N SER A 57 7.19 6.42 -6.35
CA SER A 57 7.37 6.12 -4.93
C SER A 57 8.81 6.36 -4.45
N ALA A 58 9.83 5.92 -5.18
CA ALA A 58 11.24 6.16 -4.83
C ALA A 58 11.59 7.65 -4.81
N ASN A 59 10.94 8.44 -5.67
CA ASN A 59 11.03 9.89 -5.69
C ASN A 59 10.34 10.55 -4.48
N ALA A 60 9.15 10.07 -4.12
CA ALA A 60 8.47 10.50 -2.88
C ALA A 60 9.31 10.18 -1.64
N ALA A 61 9.91 8.99 -1.57
CA ALA A 61 10.77 8.59 -0.48
C ALA A 61 11.99 9.51 -0.33
N LYS A 62 12.65 9.90 -1.42
CA LYS A 62 13.78 10.85 -1.38
C LYS A 62 13.35 12.22 -0.85
N VAL A 63 12.26 12.79 -1.37
CA VAL A 63 11.73 14.10 -0.95
C VAL A 63 11.37 14.10 0.54
N LEU A 64 10.65 13.07 1.01
CA LEU A 64 10.26 12.95 2.41
C LEU A 64 11.48 12.75 3.32
N VAL A 65 12.42 11.87 2.96
CA VAL A 65 13.62 11.61 3.77
C VAL A 65 14.51 12.84 3.86
N GLU A 66 14.73 13.55 2.76
CA GLU A 66 15.53 14.79 2.77
C GLU A 66 14.89 15.87 3.64
N ALA A 67 13.59 16.11 3.50
CA ALA A 67 12.91 17.16 4.25
C ALA A 67 12.70 16.80 5.74
N LEU A 68 12.47 15.52 6.05
CA LEU A 68 12.47 15.03 7.43
C LEU A 68 13.83 15.24 8.08
N ASN A 69 14.92 14.88 7.41
CA ASN A 69 16.27 15.10 7.93
C ASN A 69 16.63 16.58 8.16
N LYS A 70 15.87 17.53 7.59
CA LYS A 70 16.00 18.97 7.83
C LYS A 70 14.97 19.53 8.82
N GLY A 71 13.92 18.79 9.16
CA GLY A 71 12.77 19.29 9.94
C GLY A 71 11.88 20.27 9.14
N GLU A 72 11.76 20.08 7.82
CA GLU A 72 11.06 21.00 6.90
C GLU A 72 9.59 20.63 6.64
N LEU A 73 9.08 19.55 7.24
CA LEU A 73 7.68 19.16 7.10
C LEU A 73 6.74 20.04 7.94
N PRO A 74 5.47 20.20 7.54
CA PRO A 74 4.43 20.72 8.41
C PRO A 74 4.23 19.86 9.66
N ALA A 75 3.69 20.49 10.72
CA ALA A 75 3.19 19.78 11.89
C ALA A 75 2.16 18.69 11.48
N PRO A 76 2.13 17.52 12.17
CA PRO A 76 2.86 17.20 13.39
C PRO A 76 4.30 16.69 13.18
N TYR A 77 4.84 16.77 11.96
CA TYR A 77 6.09 16.11 11.56
C TYR A 77 7.29 17.05 11.39
N ASP A 78 7.24 18.24 11.99
CA ASP A 78 8.25 19.29 11.94
C ASP A 78 9.56 18.98 12.71
N LYS A 79 9.58 17.88 13.46
CA LYS A 79 10.81 17.37 14.11
C LYS A 79 11.75 16.70 13.12
N MET A 80 13.05 16.92 13.30
CA MET A 80 14.13 16.29 12.54
C MET A 80 14.04 14.74 12.56
N GLY A 81 14.17 14.14 11.37
CA GLY A 81 14.35 12.70 11.17
C GLY A 81 13.20 11.83 11.68
N ILE A 82 13.55 10.64 12.17
CA ILE A 82 12.64 9.72 12.88
C ILE A 82 13.04 9.75 14.35
N ASN A 83 12.12 10.20 15.23
CA ASN A 83 12.37 10.40 16.66
C ASN A 83 13.67 11.18 16.98
N GLY A 84 13.98 12.23 16.19
CA GLY A 84 15.21 13.02 16.36
C GLY A 84 16.48 12.41 15.75
N VAL A 85 16.41 11.23 15.14
CA VAL A 85 17.53 10.51 14.52
C VAL A 85 17.53 10.71 13.00
N GLU A 86 18.69 11.03 12.42
CA GLU A 86 18.85 11.17 10.97
C GLU A 86 18.53 9.85 10.24
N ILE A 87 17.72 9.93 9.18
CA ILE A 87 17.26 8.81 8.38
C ILE A 87 18.29 8.49 7.29
N GLU A 88 18.66 7.21 7.15
CA GLU A 88 19.43 6.66 6.04
C GLU A 88 18.55 5.70 5.24
N ALA A 89 18.12 6.12 4.05
CA ALA A 89 17.30 5.29 3.17
C ALA A 89 18.14 4.37 2.28
N VAL A 90 17.87 3.07 2.34
CA VAL A 90 18.44 2.04 1.47
C VAL A 90 17.38 1.65 0.45
N ILE A 91 17.48 2.17 -0.79
CA ILE A 91 16.50 1.90 -1.84
C ILE A 91 16.90 0.64 -2.64
N ILE A 92 16.00 -0.36 -2.70
CA ILE A 92 16.20 -1.65 -3.38
C ILE A 92 15.14 -1.84 -4.48
N ASP A 93 15.57 -2.41 -5.61
CA ASP A 93 14.68 -2.75 -6.73
C ASP A 93 13.85 -4.02 -6.45
N GLU A 94 12.54 -3.85 -6.45
CA GLU A 94 11.53 -4.90 -6.33
C GLU A 94 11.54 -5.88 -7.52
N ALA A 95 12.08 -5.49 -8.68
CA ALA A 95 12.13 -6.35 -9.84
C ALA A 95 12.88 -7.68 -9.58
N GLY A 96 12.22 -8.80 -9.91
CA GLY A 96 12.73 -10.17 -9.77
C GLY A 96 11.80 -11.13 -9.03
N GLY A 97 10.77 -10.61 -8.35
CA GLY A 97 9.68 -11.39 -7.75
C GLY A 97 10.03 -12.15 -6.47
N ALA A 98 9.01 -12.79 -5.90
CA ALA A 98 8.95 -13.33 -4.55
C ALA A 98 10.24 -13.97 -4.01
N THR A 99 10.83 -14.95 -4.73
CA THR A 99 12.05 -15.63 -4.26
C THR A 99 13.21 -14.66 -4.05
N LYS A 100 13.47 -13.78 -5.03
CA LYS A 100 14.51 -12.75 -4.91
C LYS A 100 14.16 -11.76 -3.81
N GLN A 101 12.90 -11.35 -3.70
CA GLN A 101 12.50 -10.37 -2.69
C GLN A 101 12.56 -10.89 -1.26
N VAL A 102 12.36 -12.20 -1.03
CA VAL A 102 12.66 -12.84 0.25
C VAL A 102 14.16 -12.83 0.57
N GLU A 103 15.02 -13.06 -0.42
CA GLU A 103 16.49 -12.97 -0.25
C GLU A 103 16.93 -11.52 0.05
N GLU A 104 16.42 -10.53 -0.69
CA GLU A 104 16.77 -9.12 -0.48
C GLU A 104 16.21 -8.54 0.82
N TYR A 105 15.01 -8.97 1.24
CA TYR A 105 14.47 -8.64 2.56
C TYR A 105 15.40 -9.15 3.67
N ARG A 106 15.86 -10.41 3.57
CA ARG A 106 16.86 -10.97 4.50
C ARG A 106 18.18 -10.21 4.43
N ASN A 107 18.65 -9.77 3.25
CA ASN A 107 19.85 -8.95 3.12
C ASN A 107 19.68 -7.58 3.83
N LEU A 108 18.56 -6.89 3.64
CA LEU A 108 18.26 -5.62 4.30
C LEU A 108 18.35 -5.75 5.82
N VAL A 109 17.63 -6.70 6.40
CA VAL A 109 17.60 -6.91 7.86
C VAL A 109 18.95 -7.42 8.38
N GLN A 110 19.46 -8.52 7.81
CA GLN A 110 20.58 -9.25 8.41
C GLN A 110 21.95 -8.65 8.06
N ARG A 111 22.11 -8.04 6.89
CA ARG A 111 23.40 -7.50 6.41
C ARG A 111 23.44 -5.98 6.43
N GLN A 112 22.38 -5.31 6.00
CA GLN A 112 22.33 -3.83 5.98
C GLN A 112 21.90 -3.23 7.32
N LYS A 113 21.32 -4.05 8.22
CA LYS A 113 20.87 -3.65 9.56
C LYS A 113 19.90 -2.48 9.50
N VAL A 114 18.84 -2.62 8.70
CA VAL A 114 17.72 -1.67 8.70
C VAL A 114 16.87 -1.84 9.95
N ASP A 115 16.40 -0.73 10.50
CA ASP A 115 15.51 -0.68 11.67
C ASP A 115 14.04 -0.88 11.27
N ALA A 116 13.69 -0.50 10.03
CA ALA A 116 12.38 -0.70 9.42
C ALA A 116 12.46 -0.96 7.90
N VAL A 117 11.40 -1.56 7.34
CA VAL A 117 11.21 -1.71 5.89
C VAL A 117 9.90 -1.05 5.45
N ILE A 118 9.94 -0.35 4.32
CA ILE A 118 8.77 0.14 3.59
C ILE A 118 8.85 -0.42 2.16
N GLY A 119 7.99 -1.39 1.87
CA GLY A 119 7.78 -2.01 0.56
C GLY A 119 6.29 -2.37 0.47
N TYR A 120 5.75 -3.27 -0.33
CA TYR A 120 6.10 -3.63 -1.69
C TYR A 120 4.93 -3.16 -2.57
N VAL A 121 5.10 -3.08 -3.89
CA VAL A 121 4.00 -2.80 -4.85
C VAL A 121 3.29 -4.10 -5.24
N SER A 122 4.06 -5.18 -5.43
CA SER A 122 3.61 -6.50 -5.83
C SER A 122 2.86 -7.19 -4.69
N SER A 123 1.57 -7.45 -4.90
CA SER A 123 0.75 -8.32 -4.03
C SER A 123 1.38 -9.71 -3.83
N GLY A 124 2.09 -10.25 -4.83
CA GLY A 124 2.77 -11.54 -4.71
C GLY A 124 3.99 -11.48 -3.80
N ASP A 125 4.74 -10.38 -3.85
CA ASP A 125 5.96 -10.22 -3.06
C ASP A 125 5.61 -9.86 -1.61
N CYS A 126 4.57 -9.03 -1.39
CA CYS A 126 3.98 -8.79 -0.07
C CYS A 126 3.57 -10.09 0.65
N LEU A 127 2.87 -11.00 -0.03
CA LEU A 127 2.48 -12.29 0.56
C LEU A 127 3.69 -13.19 0.86
N ALA A 128 4.77 -13.09 0.08
CA ALA A 128 5.99 -13.87 0.28
C ALA A 128 6.86 -13.35 1.43
N ILE A 129 6.94 -12.03 1.61
CA ILE A 129 7.76 -11.39 2.65
C ILE A 129 7.04 -11.26 4.00
N ALA A 130 5.70 -11.25 4.04
CA ALA A 130 4.93 -11.18 5.30
C ALA A 130 5.38 -12.20 6.37
N PRO A 131 5.46 -13.52 6.12
CA PRO A 131 5.96 -14.47 7.12
C PRO A 131 7.44 -14.26 7.48
N VAL A 132 8.24 -13.66 6.58
CA VAL A 132 9.66 -13.36 6.82
C VAL A 132 9.83 -12.13 7.71
N ALA A 133 8.94 -11.13 7.59
CA ALA A 133 8.89 -9.98 8.49
C ALA A 133 8.57 -10.40 9.93
N GLU A 134 7.64 -11.34 10.10
CA GLU A 134 7.31 -11.93 11.40
C GLU A 134 8.45 -12.81 11.95
N GLU A 135 9.06 -13.68 11.11
CA GLU A 135 10.22 -14.52 11.48
C GLU A 135 11.41 -13.67 11.98
N LEU A 136 11.72 -12.59 11.27
CA LEU A 136 12.84 -11.70 11.56
C LEU A 136 12.49 -10.57 12.54
N LYS A 137 11.24 -10.50 13.01
CA LYS A 137 10.75 -9.44 13.90
C LYS A 137 11.09 -8.03 13.41
N THR A 138 10.84 -7.76 12.13
CA THR A 138 11.24 -6.51 11.49
C THR A 138 10.01 -5.69 11.14
N PHE A 139 9.88 -4.52 11.75
CA PHE A 139 8.77 -3.60 11.51
C PHE A 139 8.70 -3.22 10.03
N THR A 140 7.59 -3.56 9.39
CA THR A 140 7.42 -3.46 7.94
C THR A 140 6.08 -2.84 7.60
N ILE A 141 6.11 -1.77 6.80
CA ILE A 141 4.90 -1.18 6.23
C ILE A 141 4.79 -1.59 4.75
N ALA A 142 3.77 -2.37 4.44
CA ALA A 142 3.19 -2.53 3.11
C ALA A 142 2.58 -1.18 2.65
N TYR A 143 3.14 -0.52 1.64
CA TYR A 143 2.73 0.83 1.25
C TYR A 143 1.70 0.84 0.11
N ASP A 144 1.77 -0.07 -0.89
CA ASP A 144 0.83 -0.08 -2.02
C ASP A 144 0.16 -1.43 -2.33
N CYS A 145 0.79 -2.57 -2.04
CA CYS A 145 0.28 -3.88 -2.45
C CYS A 145 -1.18 -4.14 -2.03
N GLY A 146 -2.02 -4.40 -3.02
CA GLY A 146 -3.48 -4.25 -2.92
C GLY A 146 -4.28 -5.52 -2.62
N THR A 147 -3.68 -6.71 -2.51
CA THR A 147 -4.49 -7.92 -2.25
C THR A 147 -5.09 -7.90 -0.83
N PRO A 148 -6.39 -8.19 -0.64
CA PRO A 148 -6.99 -8.26 0.69
C PRO A 148 -6.44 -9.44 1.52
N ARG A 149 -5.76 -10.39 0.86
CA ARG A 149 -5.19 -11.58 1.50
C ARG A 149 -4.06 -11.31 2.49
N LEU A 150 -3.42 -10.13 2.46
CA LEU A 150 -2.22 -9.84 3.25
C LEU A 150 -2.40 -10.15 4.75
N PHE A 151 -3.55 -9.81 5.33
CA PHE A 151 -3.88 -10.11 6.74
C PHE A 151 -4.83 -11.29 6.92
N ALA A 152 -5.49 -11.77 5.87
CA ALA A 152 -6.23 -13.03 5.93
C ALA A 152 -5.28 -14.23 6.06
N ASP A 153 -4.17 -14.21 5.31
CA ASP A 153 -3.12 -15.22 5.33
C ASP A 153 -2.09 -14.98 6.46
N ASN A 154 -2.16 -13.84 7.15
CA ASN A 154 -1.29 -13.43 8.27
C ASN A 154 -2.10 -12.83 9.44
N ALA A 155 -3.10 -13.57 9.94
CA ALA A 155 -4.05 -13.08 10.94
C ALA A 155 -3.41 -12.70 12.30
N ASP A 156 -2.27 -13.31 12.64
CA ASP A 156 -1.52 -13.06 13.88
C ASP A 156 -0.38 -12.04 13.71
N ALA A 157 -0.41 -11.19 12.67
CA ALA A 157 0.62 -10.19 12.37
C ALA A 157 1.04 -9.37 13.61
N GLN A 158 2.35 -9.24 13.82
CA GLN A 158 2.94 -8.39 14.88
C GLN A 158 3.82 -7.28 14.28
N TYR A 159 4.50 -7.55 13.16
CA TYR A 159 5.46 -6.62 12.55
C TYR A 159 5.07 -6.14 11.15
N MET A 160 4.14 -6.83 10.47
CA MET A 160 3.55 -6.37 9.22
C MET A 160 2.40 -5.37 9.46
N PHE A 161 2.41 -4.24 8.75
CA PHE A 161 1.38 -3.21 8.75
C PHE A 161 1.09 -2.78 7.31
N ARG A 162 -0.12 -2.30 6.99
CA ARG A 162 -0.43 -1.65 5.71
C ARG A 162 -1.15 -0.33 5.96
N THR A 163 -0.49 0.77 5.63
CA THR A 163 -1.03 2.12 5.82
C THR A 163 -1.95 2.58 4.69
N GLY A 164 -2.05 1.83 3.58
CA GLY A 164 -2.94 2.10 2.45
C GLY A 164 -4.15 1.18 2.38
N LEU A 165 -5.07 1.45 1.45
CA LEU A 165 -6.26 0.63 1.18
C LEU A 165 -5.97 -0.58 0.29
N ASP A 166 -6.93 -1.50 0.20
CA ASP A 166 -6.87 -2.72 -0.62
C ASP A 166 -7.99 -2.85 -1.65
N ALA A 167 -7.88 -3.88 -2.49
CA ALA A 167 -8.76 -4.10 -3.64
C ALA A 167 -10.24 -4.13 -3.25
N SER A 168 -10.60 -4.61 -2.05
CA SER A 168 -12.00 -4.68 -1.65
C SER A 168 -12.61 -3.30 -1.51
N VAL A 169 -11.90 -2.39 -0.83
CA VAL A 169 -12.30 -1.00 -0.66
C VAL A 169 -12.32 -0.26 -2.01
N ASP A 170 -11.31 -0.52 -2.86
CA ASP A 170 -11.20 0.05 -4.20
C ASP A 170 -12.45 -0.28 -5.05
N ASN A 171 -12.88 -1.54 -5.07
CA ASN A 171 -13.95 -2.02 -5.94
C ASN A 171 -15.37 -1.85 -5.35
N ILE A 172 -15.53 -1.86 -4.02
CA ILE A 172 -16.79 -1.46 -3.36
C ILE A 172 -17.04 0.04 -3.63
N GLY A 173 -16.00 0.89 -3.54
CA GLY A 173 -16.09 2.31 -3.91
C GLY A 173 -16.51 2.53 -5.36
N ALA A 174 -15.99 1.73 -6.30
CA ALA A 174 -16.37 1.76 -7.72
C ALA A 174 -17.86 1.43 -7.92
N ALA A 175 -18.35 0.35 -7.31
CA ALA A 175 -19.76 -0.03 -7.39
C ALA A 175 -20.69 1.02 -6.76
N ARG A 176 -20.30 1.63 -5.62
CA ARG A 176 -21.05 2.73 -5.00
C ARG A 176 -21.04 4.02 -5.84
N TYR A 177 -19.96 4.32 -6.55
CA TYR A 177 -19.93 5.44 -7.49
C TYR A 177 -20.96 5.26 -8.63
N LEU A 178 -21.11 4.04 -9.13
CA LEU A 178 -22.16 3.72 -10.11
C LEU A 178 -23.56 3.90 -9.52
N VAL A 179 -23.85 3.45 -8.29
CA VAL A 179 -25.13 3.75 -7.62
C VAL A 179 -25.39 5.26 -7.53
N ALA A 180 -24.37 6.04 -7.17
CA ALA A 180 -24.51 7.48 -6.95
C ALA A 180 -24.69 8.29 -8.25
N THR A 181 -24.19 7.80 -9.40
CA THR A 181 -24.12 8.58 -10.65
C THR A 181 -24.86 7.97 -11.83
N ARG A 182 -25.06 6.64 -11.82
CA ARG A 182 -25.62 5.82 -12.91
C ARG A 182 -26.48 4.67 -12.32
N PRO A 183 -27.46 4.95 -11.43
CA PRO A 183 -28.22 3.92 -10.73
C PRO A 183 -29.03 2.98 -11.65
N ASP A 184 -29.42 3.48 -12.83
CA ASP A 184 -30.22 2.76 -13.82
C ASP A 184 -29.38 1.86 -14.77
N VAL A 185 -28.09 1.68 -14.50
CA VAL A 185 -27.20 0.86 -15.34
C VAL A 185 -27.57 -0.62 -15.29
N THR A 186 -27.66 -1.25 -16.47
CA THR A 186 -28.09 -2.65 -16.62
C THR A 186 -27.02 -3.58 -17.19
N ARG A 187 -26.00 -3.06 -17.89
CA ARG A 187 -25.01 -3.87 -18.63
C ARG A 187 -23.58 -3.57 -18.21
N LEU A 188 -23.00 -4.44 -17.38
CA LEU A 188 -21.62 -4.30 -16.89
C LEU A 188 -20.69 -5.30 -17.59
N SER A 189 -19.44 -4.90 -17.82
CA SER A 189 -18.39 -5.77 -18.35
C SER A 189 -17.04 -5.47 -17.71
N GLY A 190 -16.07 -6.38 -17.85
CA GLY A 190 -14.76 -6.24 -17.22
C GLY A 190 -13.59 -6.71 -18.07
N ILE A 191 -12.43 -6.08 -17.90
CA ILE A 191 -11.15 -6.55 -18.46
C ILE A 191 -10.01 -6.36 -17.47
N GLN A 192 -9.35 -7.45 -17.09
CA GLN A 192 -8.48 -7.52 -15.91
C GLN A 192 -7.17 -8.25 -16.22
N GLN A 193 -6.04 -7.78 -15.67
CA GLN A 193 -4.77 -8.48 -15.82
C GLN A 193 -4.85 -9.84 -15.09
N ASN A 194 -4.53 -10.93 -15.78
CA ASN A 194 -4.72 -12.28 -15.25
C ASN A 194 -3.66 -12.69 -14.21
N TYR A 195 -3.78 -12.13 -13.01
CA TYR A 195 -3.08 -12.48 -11.76
C TYR A 195 -3.92 -12.02 -10.56
N SER A 196 -3.44 -12.24 -9.32
CA SER A 196 -4.21 -12.03 -8.09
C SER A 196 -4.94 -10.69 -8.02
N TRP A 197 -4.25 -9.55 -8.21
CA TRP A 197 -4.89 -8.22 -8.17
C TRP A 197 -6.08 -8.07 -9.12
N GLY A 198 -5.95 -8.54 -10.37
CA GLY A 198 -7.01 -8.41 -11.37
C GLY A 198 -8.19 -9.35 -11.12
N GLN A 199 -7.90 -10.55 -10.58
CA GLN A 199 -8.91 -11.52 -10.17
C GLN A 199 -9.64 -11.06 -8.90
N ASP A 200 -8.91 -10.70 -7.84
CA ASP A 200 -9.43 -10.15 -6.58
C ASP A 200 -10.34 -8.94 -6.88
N SER A 201 -9.85 -7.97 -7.66
CA SER A 201 -10.63 -6.75 -8.00
C SER A 201 -11.96 -7.05 -8.70
N TRP A 202 -11.98 -8.02 -9.62
CA TRP A 202 -13.21 -8.34 -10.36
C TRP A 202 -14.21 -9.11 -9.50
N ALA A 203 -13.72 -10.02 -8.66
CA ALA A 203 -14.56 -10.71 -7.69
C ALA A 203 -15.22 -9.70 -6.74
N ASP A 204 -14.45 -8.76 -6.19
CA ASP A 204 -14.96 -7.72 -5.30
C ASP A 204 -15.95 -6.78 -6.01
N PHE A 205 -15.64 -6.32 -7.23
CA PHE A 205 -16.53 -5.44 -8.00
C PHE A 205 -17.85 -6.12 -8.36
N THR A 206 -17.81 -7.33 -8.93
CA THR A 206 -19.02 -8.04 -9.38
C THR A 206 -19.89 -8.47 -8.21
N ALA A 207 -19.29 -8.92 -7.09
CA ALA A 207 -20.03 -9.23 -5.88
C ALA A 207 -20.71 -7.99 -5.28
N ALA A 208 -20.01 -6.84 -5.25
CA ALA A 208 -20.59 -5.59 -4.79
C ALA A 208 -21.70 -5.07 -5.72
N ALA A 209 -21.49 -5.10 -7.04
CA ALA A 209 -22.47 -4.70 -8.04
C ALA A 209 -23.75 -5.55 -7.96
N ALA A 210 -23.64 -6.87 -7.80
CA ALA A 210 -24.79 -7.76 -7.64
C ALA A 210 -25.67 -7.47 -6.40
N LYS A 211 -25.15 -6.72 -5.42
CA LYS A 211 -25.90 -6.27 -4.23
C LYS A 211 -26.44 -4.85 -4.36
N LEU A 212 -25.68 -3.98 -5.02
CA LEU A 212 -25.92 -2.54 -5.11
C LEU A 212 -26.72 -2.12 -6.35
N LEU A 213 -26.63 -2.91 -7.42
CA LEU A 213 -27.23 -2.70 -8.74
C LEU A 213 -27.93 -4.01 -9.18
N PRO A 214 -29.00 -4.44 -8.49
CA PRO A 214 -29.60 -5.78 -8.68
C PRO A 214 -30.24 -5.99 -10.07
N GLU A 215 -30.55 -4.92 -10.80
CA GLU A 215 -31.06 -4.96 -12.18
C GLU A 215 -29.94 -5.06 -13.23
N SER A 216 -28.67 -5.10 -12.81
CA SER A 216 -27.51 -5.20 -13.71
C SER A 216 -27.06 -6.64 -13.94
N GLU A 217 -26.66 -6.94 -15.18
CA GLU A 217 -26.02 -8.20 -15.57
C GLU A 217 -24.56 -8.00 -16.00
N ILE A 218 -23.72 -9.01 -15.73
CA ILE A 218 -22.37 -9.11 -16.28
C ILE A 218 -22.46 -9.72 -17.68
N VAL A 219 -22.16 -8.93 -18.71
CA VAL A 219 -22.39 -9.30 -20.12
C VAL A 219 -21.16 -9.91 -20.79
N GLU A 220 -19.98 -9.63 -20.26
CA GLU A 220 -18.67 -10.08 -20.76
C GLU A 220 -17.56 -9.85 -19.72
N GLU A 221 -16.59 -10.77 -19.64
CA GLU A 221 -15.41 -10.65 -18.80
C GLU A 221 -14.17 -11.15 -19.54
N GLN A 222 -13.05 -10.44 -19.43
CA GLN A 222 -11.82 -10.73 -20.17
C GLN A 222 -10.61 -10.73 -19.24
N PHE A 223 -9.81 -11.80 -19.29
CA PHE A 223 -8.60 -11.98 -18.47
C PHE A 223 -7.35 -12.19 -19.33
N PRO A 224 -6.93 -11.19 -20.13
CA PRO A 224 -5.69 -11.26 -20.91
C PRO A 224 -4.46 -11.40 -20.01
N LYS A 225 -3.36 -11.84 -20.63
CA LYS A 225 -2.09 -11.96 -19.92
C LYS A 225 -1.59 -10.57 -19.51
N ILE A 226 -1.03 -10.45 -18.31
CA ILE A 226 -0.31 -9.24 -17.90
C ILE A 226 0.90 -8.96 -18.83
N TYR A 227 1.13 -7.69 -19.13
CA TYR A 227 2.16 -7.19 -20.07
C TYR A 227 1.93 -7.64 -21.53
N GLN A 228 0.67 -7.83 -21.93
CA GLN A 228 0.30 -8.17 -23.31
C GLN A 228 0.36 -6.95 -24.25
N GLY A 229 0.06 -5.75 -23.76
CA GLY A 229 0.18 -4.47 -24.50
C GLY A 229 -0.71 -4.30 -25.73
N GLN A 230 -1.46 -5.33 -26.15
CA GLN A 230 -2.40 -5.32 -27.27
C GLN A 230 -3.67 -6.07 -26.89
N TYR A 231 -4.81 -5.38 -26.90
CA TYR A 231 -6.10 -5.87 -26.36
C TYR A 231 -7.20 -5.92 -27.42
N GLY A 232 -6.83 -5.94 -28.69
CA GLY A 232 -7.75 -5.79 -29.80
C GLY A 232 -8.79 -6.90 -29.94
N ALA A 233 -8.53 -8.11 -29.43
CA ALA A 233 -9.48 -9.21 -29.45
C ALA A 233 -10.49 -9.09 -28.30
N GLU A 234 -9.98 -8.77 -27.12
CA GLU A 234 -10.70 -8.56 -25.87
C GLU A 234 -11.64 -7.34 -25.99
N ILE A 235 -11.15 -6.22 -26.52
CA ILE A 235 -11.96 -5.02 -26.85
C ILE A 235 -13.09 -5.39 -27.82
N SER A 236 -12.82 -6.24 -28.83
CA SER A 236 -13.85 -6.65 -29.79
C SER A 236 -14.93 -7.54 -29.14
N ALA A 237 -14.54 -8.42 -28.21
CA ALA A 237 -15.47 -9.23 -27.44
C ALA A 237 -16.39 -8.37 -26.57
N LEU A 238 -15.82 -7.39 -25.85
CA LEU A 238 -16.57 -6.40 -25.07
C LEU A 238 -17.56 -5.62 -25.97
N SER A 239 -17.09 -5.04 -27.08
CA SER A 239 -17.94 -4.24 -27.99
C SER A 239 -19.15 -5.00 -28.53
N VAL A 240 -18.99 -6.27 -28.92
CA VAL A 240 -20.10 -7.12 -29.43
C VAL A 240 -21.21 -7.29 -28.38
N LYS A 241 -20.88 -7.21 -27.09
CA LYS A 241 -21.79 -7.39 -25.96
C LYS A 241 -22.50 -6.11 -25.54
N ARG A 242 -22.12 -4.95 -26.10
CA ARG A 242 -22.69 -3.62 -25.83
C ARG A 242 -22.90 -3.37 -24.33
N PRO A 243 -21.82 -3.33 -23.53
CA PRO A 243 -21.90 -2.90 -22.15
C PRO A 243 -22.20 -1.40 -22.07
N GLU A 244 -22.71 -0.96 -20.93
CA GLU A 244 -22.79 0.46 -20.55
C GLU A 244 -21.53 0.88 -19.77
N ILE A 245 -20.95 -0.05 -18.99
CA ILE A 245 -19.72 0.14 -18.22
C ILE A 245 -18.67 -0.92 -18.60
N VAL A 246 -17.43 -0.47 -18.81
CA VAL A 246 -16.25 -1.33 -18.91
C VAL A 246 -15.36 -1.08 -17.69
N HIS A 247 -15.43 -1.98 -16.71
CA HIS A 247 -14.58 -1.96 -15.53
C HIS A 247 -13.18 -2.47 -15.86
N SER A 248 -12.14 -1.82 -15.32
CA SER A 248 -10.79 -2.37 -15.33
C SER A 248 -9.98 -1.98 -14.09
N SER A 249 -9.26 -2.96 -13.55
CA SER A 249 -8.18 -2.75 -12.57
C SER A 249 -6.77 -2.75 -13.21
N PHE A 250 -6.68 -2.75 -14.55
CA PHE A 250 -5.41 -2.61 -15.26
C PHE A 250 -4.59 -1.44 -14.71
N TRP A 251 -3.26 -1.57 -14.74
CA TRP A 251 -2.34 -0.49 -14.40
C TRP A 251 -1.17 -0.40 -15.37
N GLY A 252 -0.48 0.74 -15.37
CA GLY A 252 0.71 0.99 -16.17
C GLY A 252 0.47 0.91 -17.68
N GLY A 253 1.48 0.44 -18.42
CA GLY A 253 1.42 0.37 -19.88
C GLY A 253 0.26 -0.48 -20.42
N ASP A 254 -0.22 -1.47 -19.66
CA ASP A 254 -1.41 -2.24 -20.03
C ASP A 254 -2.68 -1.36 -19.97
N MET A 255 -2.83 -0.54 -18.92
CA MET A 255 -3.94 0.41 -18.75
C MET A 255 -3.94 1.49 -19.83
N GLU A 256 -2.78 2.10 -20.07
CA GLU A 256 -2.64 3.11 -21.13
C GLU A 256 -2.97 2.50 -22.50
N ALA A 257 -2.42 1.32 -22.80
CA ALA A 257 -2.71 0.59 -24.02
C ALA A 257 -4.19 0.22 -24.16
N LEU A 258 -4.88 -0.16 -23.08
CA LEU A 258 -6.32 -0.42 -23.07
C LEU A 258 -7.11 0.84 -23.40
N VAL A 259 -6.88 1.95 -22.70
CA VAL A 259 -7.61 3.21 -22.93
C VAL A 259 -7.41 3.69 -24.37
N LEU A 260 -6.16 3.73 -24.84
CA LEU A 260 -5.79 4.12 -26.20
C LEU A 260 -6.49 3.25 -27.26
N GLN A 261 -6.45 1.93 -27.10
CA GLN A 261 -7.00 1.01 -28.09
C GLN A 261 -8.53 0.93 -28.03
N ALA A 262 -9.14 1.05 -26.84
CA ALA A 262 -10.58 1.00 -26.67
C ALA A 262 -11.26 2.29 -27.17
N ASN A 263 -10.66 3.45 -26.89
CA ASN A 263 -11.13 4.74 -27.41
C ASN A 263 -11.02 4.77 -28.94
N ALA A 264 -9.85 4.44 -29.51
CA ALA A 264 -9.64 4.41 -30.96
C ALA A 264 -10.46 3.34 -31.72
N ARG A 265 -11.21 2.48 -31.02
CA ARG A 265 -12.11 1.46 -31.57
C ARG A 265 -13.60 1.74 -31.28
N GLY A 266 -13.92 2.88 -30.67
CA GLY A 266 -15.29 3.29 -30.33
C GLY A 266 -15.88 2.65 -29.07
N LEU A 267 -15.18 1.70 -28.41
CA LEU A 267 -15.70 1.06 -27.19
C LEU A 267 -15.93 2.08 -26.06
N LEU A 268 -15.07 3.10 -25.94
CA LEU A 268 -15.23 4.18 -24.96
C LEU A 268 -16.06 5.38 -25.46
N GLU A 269 -16.60 5.30 -26.69
CA GLU A 269 -17.67 6.18 -27.17
C GLU A 269 -19.04 5.58 -26.83
N ASP A 270 -19.19 4.26 -26.98
CA ASP A 270 -20.42 3.50 -26.68
C ASP A 270 -20.61 3.18 -25.18
N ALA A 271 -19.52 3.07 -24.40
CA ALA A 271 -19.54 2.66 -22.99
C ALA A 271 -18.61 3.52 -22.11
N THR A 272 -18.97 3.72 -20.84
CA THR A 272 -18.11 4.44 -19.88
C THR A 272 -17.04 3.49 -19.33
N GLY A 273 -15.75 3.84 -19.50
CA GLY A 273 -14.66 3.16 -18.79
C GLY A 273 -14.66 3.50 -17.30
N LEU A 274 -14.46 2.50 -16.43
CA LEU A 274 -14.27 2.67 -14.98
C LEU A 274 -12.94 2.05 -14.58
N LEU A 275 -11.94 2.89 -14.27
CA LEU A 275 -10.57 2.48 -13.99
C LEU A 275 -10.19 2.72 -12.52
N THR A 276 -10.07 1.66 -11.72
CA THR A 276 -9.73 1.78 -10.28
C THR A 276 -8.31 2.32 -10.05
N CYS A 277 -7.41 2.08 -11.01
CA CYS A 277 -6.04 2.59 -11.07
C CYS A 277 -5.88 3.86 -11.95
N GLY A 278 -6.97 4.40 -12.51
CA GLY A 278 -6.94 5.37 -13.61
C GLY A 278 -6.12 6.64 -13.33
N GLU A 279 -6.00 7.06 -12.07
CA GLU A 279 -5.26 8.27 -11.70
C GLU A 279 -3.75 8.19 -12.01
N ALA A 280 -3.14 7.01 -12.04
CA ALA A 280 -1.70 6.88 -12.30
C ALA A 280 -1.26 7.41 -13.69
N SER A 281 -2.18 7.49 -14.66
CA SER A 281 -1.96 8.06 -16.00
C SER A 281 -2.77 9.35 -16.24
N PHE A 282 -3.30 9.96 -15.17
CA PHE A 282 -4.15 11.16 -15.24
C PHE A 282 -3.51 12.31 -16.04
N ALA A 283 -2.22 12.56 -15.81
CA ALA A 283 -1.47 13.60 -16.50
C ALA A 283 -1.05 13.22 -17.94
N THR A 284 -1.06 11.93 -18.29
CA THR A 284 -0.57 11.42 -19.60
C THR A 284 -1.67 11.15 -20.61
N TYR A 285 -2.92 10.91 -20.17
CA TYR A 285 -4.06 10.63 -21.06
C TYR A 285 -4.31 11.72 -22.10
N LYS A 286 -4.49 12.98 -21.66
CA LYS A 286 -4.89 14.11 -22.51
C LYS A 286 -6.17 13.82 -23.30
N ASP A 287 -6.22 14.24 -24.56
CA ASP A 287 -7.29 13.98 -25.53
C ASP A 287 -7.44 12.50 -25.94
N GLN A 288 -6.54 11.62 -25.49
CA GLN A 288 -6.58 10.19 -25.82
C GLN A 288 -7.52 9.38 -24.92
N ALA A 289 -7.94 9.93 -23.76
CA ALA A 289 -9.02 9.37 -22.95
C ALA A 289 -10.28 10.24 -23.07
N PRO A 290 -11.48 9.64 -23.21
CA PRO A 290 -12.70 10.41 -23.35
C PRO A 290 -13.11 11.08 -22.04
N ASN A 291 -13.68 12.28 -22.16
CA ASN A 291 -14.30 12.99 -21.04
C ASN A 291 -15.48 12.17 -20.50
N GLY A 292 -15.60 12.06 -19.18
CA GLY A 292 -16.61 11.22 -18.52
C GLY A 292 -16.14 9.80 -18.20
N MET A 293 -14.92 9.40 -18.58
CA MET A 293 -14.29 8.17 -18.10
C MET A 293 -14.10 8.23 -16.57
N ILE A 294 -14.60 7.26 -15.84
CA ILE A 294 -14.54 7.20 -14.37
C ILE A 294 -13.16 6.70 -13.96
N ILE A 295 -12.50 7.41 -13.04
CA ILE A 295 -11.17 7.05 -12.53
C ILE A 295 -11.14 7.06 -11.00
N GLY A 296 -10.31 6.17 -10.44
CA GLY A 296 -9.93 6.13 -9.03
C GLY A 296 -8.42 6.22 -8.84
N ALA A 297 -8.01 6.47 -7.59
CA ALA A 297 -6.63 6.55 -7.13
C ALA A 297 -6.30 5.52 -6.03
N ARG A 298 -7.09 4.43 -5.96
CA ARG A 298 -6.99 3.40 -4.92
C ARG A 298 -7.00 3.94 -3.48
N GLY A 299 -7.90 4.91 -3.22
CA GLY A 299 -8.02 5.67 -1.96
C GLY A 299 -8.03 7.20 -2.16
N PRO A 300 -7.85 7.99 -1.10
CA PRO A 300 -7.82 9.46 -1.15
C PRO A 300 -6.41 9.95 -1.49
N PHE A 301 -5.90 9.52 -2.65
CA PHE A 301 -4.50 9.67 -3.04
C PHE A 301 -4.35 10.44 -4.36
N GLY A 302 -3.14 10.93 -4.66
CA GLY A 302 -2.84 11.65 -5.90
C GLY A 302 -3.79 12.83 -6.14
N ALA A 303 -4.38 12.91 -7.33
CA ALA A 303 -5.40 13.91 -7.71
C ALA A 303 -6.71 13.88 -6.87
N PHE A 304 -6.88 12.90 -5.98
CA PHE A 304 -7.97 12.81 -5.01
C PHE A 304 -7.54 13.05 -3.55
N ALA A 305 -6.25 13.34 -3.30
CA ALA A 305 -5.80 13.69 -1.96
C ALA A 305 -6.45 15.00 -1.47
N PRO A 306 -6.85 15.10 -0.19
CA PRO A 306 -7.58 16.24 0.34
C PRO A 306 -6.68 17.46 0.52
N ASP A 307 -7.27 18.65 0.49
CA ASP A 307 -6.57 19.90 0.76
C ASP A 307 -6.21 20.01 2.25
N ASN A 308 -5.00 19.58 2.60
CA ASN A 308 -4.40 19.77 3.92
C ASN A 308 -2.94 20.27 3.81
N ALA A 309 -2.34 20.66 4.94
CA ALA A 309 -1.00 21.23 4.97
C ALA A 309 0.09 20.24 4.48
N LEU A 310 -0.03 18.96 4.84
CA LEU A 310 0.91 17.91 4.45
C LEU A 310 0.84 17.63 2.94
N ASN A 311 -0.37 17.52 2.37
CA ASN A 311 -0.58 17.33 0.94
C ASN A 311 -0.09 18.53 0.13
N THR A 312 -0.44 19.75 0.57
CA THR A 312 -0.02 21.01 -0.09
C THR A 312 1.50 21.12 -0.13
N TRP A 313 2.16 20.82 0.99
CA TRP A 313 3.62 20.77 1.08
C TRP A 313 4.20 19.66 0.20
N PHE A 314 3.69 18.43 0.28
CA PHE A 314 4.23 17.28 -0.44
C PHE A 314 4.12 17.46 -1.94
N LYS A 315 2.95 17.88 -2.43
CA LYS A 315 2.74 18.22 -3.84
C LYS A 315 3.71 19.30 -4.31
N GLY A 316 3.85 20.38 -3.55
CA GLY A 316 4.79 21.46 -3.87
C GLY A 316 6.24 20.98 -3.95
N ALA A 317 6.71 20.25 -2.94
CA ALA A 317 8.07 19.73 -2.85
C ALA A 317 8.37 18.69 -3.94
N TYR A 318 7.44 17.77 -4.19
CA TYR A 318 7.58 16.74 -5.22
C TYR A 318 7.62 17.35 -6.63
N THR A 319 6.71 18.29 -6.93
CA THR A 319 6.67 18.99 -8.23
C THR A 319 7.93 19.83 -8.44
N ALA A 320 8.42 20.53 -7.40
CA ALA A 320 9.66 21.29 -7.48
C ALA A 320 10.91 20.40 -7.70
N ALA A 321 10.90 19.16 -7.24
CA ALA A 321 12.01 18.22 -7.40
C ALA A 321 12.01 17.48 -8.76
N TYR A 322 10.83 17.27 -9.36
CA TYR A 322 10.68 16.35 -10.50
C TYR A 322 9.90 16.88 -11.71
N ASP A 323 9.36 18.11 -11.67
CA ASP A 323 8.51 18.71 -12.72
C ASP A 323 7.28 17.85 -13.08
N LEU A 324 6.75 17.14 -12.08
CA LEU A 324 5.62 16.21 -12.16
C LEU A 324 4.77 16.31 -10.88
N ASP A 325 3.44 16.21 -11.01
CA ASP A 325 2.55 16.04 -9.86
C ASP A 325 2.69 14.61 -9.28
N PRO A 326 2.58 14.41 -7.95
CA PRO A 326 2.61 13.07 -7.35
C PRO A 326 1.32 12.29 -7.60
N VAL A 327 1.43 11.19 -8.35
CA VAL A 327 0.38 10.16 -8.52
C VAL A 327 0.20 9.31 -7.25
N TYR A 328 -0.88 8.53 -7.18
CA TYR A 328 -1.24 7.77 -5.97
C TYR A 328 -0.12 6.90 -5.36
N PRO A 329 0.77 6.22 -6.11
CA PRO A 329 1.86 5.43 -5.51
C PRO A 329 2.89 6.30 -4.78
N ALA A 330 3.10 7.53 -5.25
CA ALA A 330 3.95 8.53 -4.58
C ALA A 330 3.29 8.99 -3.27
N THR A 331 1.98 9.27 -3.28
CA THR A 331 1.20 9.65 -2.09
C THR A 331 1.19 8.53 -1.04
N LYS A 332 1.01 7.26 -1.45
CA LYS A 332 1.04 6.10 -0.54
C LYS A 332 2.41 5.85 0.08
N MET A 333 3.50 6.06 -0.67
CA MET A 333 4.86 5.98 -0.09
C MET A 333 5.08 7.09 0.94
N ALA A 334 4.67 8.33 0.65
CA ALA A 334 4.73 9.42 1.62
C ALA A 334 3.94 9.08 2.89
N GLN A 335 2.72 8.54 2.75
CA GLN A 335 1.90 8.05 3.87
C GLN A 335 2.60 6.99 4.72
N ALA A 336 3.23 5.99 4.11
CA ALA A 336 3.96 4.96 4.85
C ALA A 336 5.14 5.53 5.65
N ILE A 337 5.85 6.52 5.09
CA ILE A 337 6.95 7.21 5.80
C ILE A 337 6.43 8.06 6.97
N LEU A 338 5.30 8.77 6.80
CA LEU A 338 4.66 9.50 7.89
C LEU A 338 4.11 8.56 8.99
N GLY A 339 3.58 7.39 8.59
CA GLY A 339 3.20 6.31 9.50
C GLY A 339 4.38 5.77 10.30
N LEU A 340 5.52 5.51 9.67
CA LEU A 340 6.76 5.09 10.36
C LEU A 340 7.26 6.17 11.34
N LYS A 341 7.24 7.45 10.95
CA LYS A 341 7.62 8.55 11.85
C LYS A 341 6.67 8.64 13.06
N PHE A 342 5.37 8.56 12.82
CA PHE A 342 4.36 8.51 13.87
C PHE A 342 4.58 7.32 14.82
N ALA A 343 4.84 6.13 14.26
CA ALA A 343 5.12 4.91 15.03
C ALA A 343 6.30 5.12 15.99
N ALA A 344 7.40 5.69 15.50
CA ALA A 344 8.59 5.94 16.30
C ALA A 344 8.36 7.01 17.38
N GLU A 345 7.72 8.12 17.05
CA GLU A 345 7.47 9.23 17.98
C GLU A 345 6.43 8.90 19.06
N ASN A 346 5.60 7.86 18.85
CA ASN A 346 4.64 7.32 19.83
C ASN A 346 5.07 5.97 20.43
N SER A 347 6.28 5.49 20.13
CA SER A 347 6.80 4.18 20.59
C SER A 347 7.15 4.11 22.09
N GLY A 348 7.17 5.25 22.78
CA GLY A 348 7.48 5.37 24.21
C GLY A 348 8.97 5.44 24.56
N VAL A 349 9.87 5.48 23.57
CA VAL A 349 11.31 5.70 23.79
C VAL A 349 11.65 7.18 24.04
N THR A 350 12.90 7.45 24.42
CA THR A 350 13.39 8.83 24.61
C THR A 350 13.78 9.52 23.30
N ASP A 351 13.85 10.87 23.29
CA ASP A 351 14.30 11.64 22.11
C ASP A 351 15.71 11.16 21.66
N LYS A 352 15.87 10.90 20.36
CA LYS A 352 17.08 10.37 19.70
C LYS A 352 17.43 8.91 20.01
N GLU A 353 16.55 8.18 20.68
CA GLU A 353 16.62 6.73 20.79
C GLU A 353 16.00 6.08 19.54
N ILE A 354 16.63 5.05 18.99
CA ILE A 354 16.06 4.23 17.90
C ILE A 354 15.16 3.17 18.55
N PRO A 355 13.83 3.19 18.33
CA PRO A 355 12.93 2.18 18.89
C PRO A 355 13.15 0.80 18.27
N THR A 356 12.91 -0.27 19.05
CA THR A 356 12.86 -1.63 18.47
C THR A 356 11.62 -1.83 17.60
N ALA A 357 11.63 -2.88 16.79
CA ALA A 357 10.48 -3.25 15.96
C ALA A 357 9.19 -3.48 16.77
N GLU A 358 9.29 -4.05 17.99
CA GLU A 358 8.14 -4.18 18.91
C GLU A 358 7.61 -2.81 19.38
N GLN A 359 8.49 -1.85 19.61
CA GLN A 359 8.12 -0.49 20.05
C GLN A 359 7.51 0.33 18.90
N LEU A 360 8.03 0.20 17.68
CA LEU A 360 7.41 0.75 16.46
C LEU A 360 6.01 0.15 16.25
N ALA A 361 5.88 -1.18 16.33
CA ALA A 361 4.60 -1.88 16.22
C ALA A 361 3.59 -1.37 17.26
N SER A 362 4.01 -1.24 18.52
CA SER A 362 3.17 -0.69 19.59
C SER A 362 2.78 0.78 19.40
N GLY A 363 3.58 1.57 18.68
CA GLY A 363 3.31 2.99 18.44
C GLY A 363 2.28 3.26 17.34
N ILE A 364 2.07 2.33 16.40
CA ILE A 364 1.13 2.49 15.27
C ILE A 364 -0.11 1.58 15.35
N LYS A 365 -0.04 0.46 16.08
CA LYS A 365 -1.13 -0.51 16.18
C LYS A 365 -2.38 0.13 16.79
N GLY A 366 -3.48 0.15 16.03
CA GLY A 366 -4.74 0.75 16.49
C GLY A 366 -4.75 2.29 16.51
N ALA A 367 -3.72 2.95 15.98
CA ALA A 367 -3.55 4.40 16.06
C ALA A 367 -4.27 5.17 14.95
N THR A 368 -4.54 6.44 15.22
CA THR A 368 -5.00 7.44 14.25
C THR A 368 -3.90 8.48 14.04
N PHE A 369 -3.53 8.77 12.79
CA PHE A 369 -2.49 9.75 12.46
C PHE A 369 -2.81 10.57 11.20
N GLU A 370 -2.22 11.76 11.08
CA GLU A 370 -2.41 12.64 9.92
C GLU A 370 -1.45 12.32 8.78
N SER A 371 -1.90 12.48 7.53
CA SER A 371 -1.10 12.15 6.36
C SER A 371 -1.38 13.10 5.19
N VAL A 372 -0.58 12.99 4.14
CA VAL A 372 -0.81 13.62 2.82
C VAL A 372 -2.15 13.23 2.19
N SER A 373 -2.78 12.13 2.64
CA SER A 373 -4.11 11.69 2.19
C SER A 373 -5.26 12.10 3.13
N GLY A 374 -4.95 12.86 4.19
CA GLY A 374 -5.85 13.11 5.33
C GLY A 374 -5.57 12.17 6.50
N THR A 375 -6.53 12.08 7.43
CA THR A 375 -6.46 11.22 8.61
C THR A 375 -6.46 9.74 8.19
N VAL A 376 -5.55 8.96 8.77
CA VAL A 376 -5.40 7.51 8.61
C VAL A 376 -5.78 6.84 9.92
N GLU A 377 -6.73 5.90 9.89
CA GLU A 377 -7.11 5.11 11.07
C GLU A 377 -6.65 3.67 10.91
N MET A 378 -5.75 3.20 11.76
CA MET A 378 -5.34 1.78 11.79
C MET A 378 -6.42 0.95 12.51
N ALA A 379 -7.60 0.86 11.90
CA ALA A 379 -8.82 0.31 12.52
C ALA A 379 -9.12 -1.15 12.17
N ARG A 380 -8.37 -1.76 11.24
CA ARG A 380 -8.63 -3.11 10.71
C ARG A 380 -7.49 -4.08 10.98
N ALA A 381 -7.78 -5.38 10.95
CA ALA A 381 -6.83 -6.47 11.18
C ALA A 381 -6.04 -6.29 12.49
N ASN A 382 -6.76 -6.21 13.61
CA ASN A 382 -6.24 -5.90 14.95
C ASN A 382 -5.43 -4.59 15.00
N GLY A 383 -5.73 -3.65 14.10
CA GLY A 383 -5.01 -2.38 13.95
C GLY A 383 -3.70 -2.46 13.15
N HIS A 384 -3.56 -3.45 12.28
CA HIS A 384 -2.45 -3.57 11.32
C HIS A 384 -2.80 -3.07 9.91
N GLN A 385 -4.09 -2.85 9.62
CA GLN A 385 -4.62 -2.36 8.35
C GLN A 385 -5.28 -0.99 8.53
N ALA A 386 -4.93 -0.05 7.66
CA ALA A 386 -5.58 1.26 7.58
C ALA A 386 -7.02 1.19 7.04
N MET A 387 -7.86 2.06 7.57
CA MET A 387 -9.17 2.45 7.07
C MET A 387 -9.13 3.94 6.74
N GLN A 388 -9.60 4.29 5.55
CA GLN A 388 -9.81 5.66 5.08
C GLN A 388 -10.97 5.66 4.07
N GLY A 389 -11.52 6.85 3.81
CA GLY A 389 -12.47 7.02 2.71
C GLY A 389 -11.84 6.85 1.33
N ILE A 390 -12.67 6.65 0.31
CA ILE A 390 -12.26 6.58 -1.09
C ILE A 390 -13.06 7.58 -1.92
N THR A 391 -12.43 8.17 -2.93
CA THR A 391 -13.09 9.08 -3.87
C THR A 391 -12.91 8.58 -5.30
N TYR A 392 -14.00 8.61 -6.06
CA TYR A 392 -14.02 8.42 -7.50
C TYR A 392 -14.50 9.72 -8.17
N GLY A 393 -14.19 9.87 -9.45
CA GLY A 393 -14.66 11.00 -10.24
C GLY A 393 -14.39 10.76 -11.72
N GLU A 394 -14.74 11.73 -12.55
CA GLU A 394 -14.67 11.62 -14.00
C GLU A 394 -13.54 12.46 -14.58
N TYR A 395 -12.80 11.84 -15.50
CA TYR A 395 -11.76 12.50 -16.27
C TYR A 395 -12.37 13.59 -17.15
N HIS A 396 -11.73 14.76 -17.17
CA HIS A 396 -12.09 15.84 -18.05
C HIS A 396 -10.85 16.60 -18.53
N TYR A 397 -10.61 16.58 -19.84
CA TYR A 397 -9.57 17.33 -20.54
C TYR A 397 -10.20 18.44 -21.39
N GLU A 398 -9.77 19.68 -21.14
CA GLU A 398 -10.11 20.86 -21.94
C GLU A 398 -8.94 21.85 -21.91
N GLY A 399 -8.64 22.52 -23.03
CA GLY A 399 -7.67 23.61 -23.07
C GLY A 399 -6.26 23.23 -22.60
N ASP A 400 -5.78 22.04 -22.98
CA ASP A 400 -4.53 21.42 -22.53
C ASP A 400 -4.41 21.17 -21.02
N LYS A 401 -5.54 21.10 -20.31
CA LYS A 401 -5.59 20.84 -18.87
C LYS A 401 -6.46 19.63 -18.54
N ALA A 402 -5.86 18.65 -17.86
CA ALA A 402 -6.58 17.57 -17.21
C ALA A 402 -7.20 18.05 -15.88
N SER A 403 -8.41 17.58 -15.59
CA SER A 403 -9.16 17.85 -14.37
C SER A 403 -10.02 16.63 -14.00
N ILE A 404 -10.49 16.58 -12.76
CA ILE A 404 -11.42 15.55 -12.29
C ILE A 404 -12.70 16.25 -11.85
N VAL A 405 -13.80 15.94 -12.53
CA VAL A 405 -15.16 16.44 -12.26
C VAL A 405 -16.01 15.35 -11.61
N ASN A 406 -17.25 15.68 -11.21
CA ASN A 406 -18.22 14.73 -10.64
C ASN A 406 -17.66 13.87 -9.49
N LYS A 407 -16.78 14.43 -8.66
CA LYS A 407 -16.16 13.73 -7.53
C LYS A 407 -17.22 13.29 -6.51
N VAL A 408 -17.23 12.01 -6.17
CA VAL A 408 -18.05 11.44 -5.09
C VAL A 408 -17.13 10.70 -4.11
N SER A 409 -17.19 11.10 -2.84
CA SER A 409 -16.38 10.54 -1.75
C SER A 409 -17.23 9.70 -0.81
N PHE A 410 -16.73 8.53 -0.46
CA PHE A 410 -17.31 7.62 0.52
C PHE A 410 -16.40 7.58 1.76
N SER A 411 -16.99 7.65 2.95
CA SER A 411 -16.31 7.46 4.25
C SER A 411 -15.71 6.06 4.38
N GLY A 412 -14.74 5.86 5.28
CA GLY A 412 -14.12 4.56 5.49
C GLY A 412 -15.16 3.49 5.85
N GLU A 413 -16.09 3.84 6.72
CA GLU A 413 -17.22 3.05 7.22
C GLU A 413 -18.28 2.73 6.15
N CYS A 414 -18.27 3.41 5.01
CA CYS A 414 -19.14 3.10 3.88
C CYS A 414 -18.57 1.99 2.99
N VAL A 415 -17.24 1.87 2.90
CA VAL A 415 -16.53 1.00 1.93
C VAL A 415 -15.62 -0.05 2.57
N THR A 416 -15.40 0.01 3.89
CA THR A 416 -14.56 -0.92 4.66
C THR A 416 -15.44 -1.80 5.56
N PRO A 417 -15.23 -3.13 5.59
CA PRO A 417 -15.99 -4.00 6.51
C PRO A 417 -15.77 -3.64 7.98
N PRO A 418 -16.69 -4.05 8.88
CA PRO A 418 -16.43 -4.09 10.32
C PRO A 418 -15.22 -4.95 10.67
N GLU A 419 -14.62 -4.69 11.82
CA GLU A 419 -13.46 -5.47 12.25
C GLU A 419 -13.79 -6.93 12.55
N GLY A 420 -12.89 -7.84 12.16
CA GLY A 420 -13.10 -9.28 12.22
C GLY A 420 -13.98 -9.88 11.11
N VAL A 421 -14.54 -9.06 10.20
CA VAL A 421 -15.34 -9.52 9.05
C VAL A 421 -14.51 -9.40 7.76
N SER A 422 -14.50 -10.44 6.92
CA SER A 422 -13.87 -10.35 5.60
C SER A 422 -14.71 -9.54 4.62
N ALA A 423 -14.09 -8.98 3.58
CA ALA A 423 -14.82 -8.26 2.54
C ALA A 423 -15.85 -9.14 1.82
N ALA A 424 -15.49 -10.39 1.50
CA ALA A 424 -16.38 -11.33 0.83
C ALA A 424 -17.63 -11.65 1.65
N GLU A 425 -17.50 -11.87 2.97
CA GLU A 425 -18.64 -12.08 3.87
C GLU A 425 -19.51 -10.82 3.96
N TRP A 426 -18.89 -9.65 4.17
CA TRP A 426 -19.60 -8.38 4.31
C TRP A 426 -20.38 -7.98 3.04
N ILE A 427 -19.80 -8.19 1.86
CA ILE A 427 -20.49 -8.04 0.58
C ILE A 427 -21.64 -9.06 0.48
N ALA A 428 -21.40 -10.34 0.78
CA ALA A 428 -22.41 -11.39 0.69
C ALA A 428 -23.64 -11.13 1.60
N GLU A 429 -23.44 -10.50 2.76
CA GLU A 429 -24.50 -10.08 3.69
C GLU A 429 -25.19 -8.77 3.30
N GLY A 430 -24.67 -8.02 2.31
CA GLY A 430 -25.26 -6.76 1.85
C GLY A 430 -24.82 -5.54 2.66
N PHE A 431 -23.55 -5.50 3.07
CA PHE A 431 -22.92 -4.37 3.77
C PHE A 431 -23.55 -3.99 5.13
N PRO A 432 -23.84 -4.95 6.04
CA PRO A 432 -24.40 -4.63 7.35
C PRO A 432 -23.51 -3.64 8.12
N GLY A 433 -24.14 -2.61 8.70
CA GLY A 433 -23.46 -1.58 9.47
C GLY A 433 -22.74 -0.49 8.64
N ALA A 434 -22.77 -0.55 7.31
CA ALA A 434 -22.16 0.48 6.46
C ALA A 434 -22.76 1.87 6.71
N GLN A 435 -21.92 2.88 6.90
CA GLN A 435 -22.35 4.27 7.11
C GLN A 435 -21.99 5.13 5.89
N CYS A 436 -22.89 5.16 4.91
CA CYS A 436 -22.75 5.97 3.70
C CYS A 436 -23.49 7.31 3.82
N ASN A 437 -22.93 8.33 3.16
CA ASN A 437 -23.48 9.69 3.06
C ASN A 437 -24.67 9.78 2.09
#